data_AF-A0A2V6PE72-F1
#
_entry.id   AF-A0A2V6PE72-F1
#
_cell.length_a   1.000
_cell.length_b   1.000
_cell.length_c   1.000
_cell.angle_alpha   90.00
_cell.angle_beta   90.00
_cell.angle_gamma   90.00
#
_symmetry.space_group_name_H-M   'P 1'
#
loop_
_entity.id
_entity.type
_entity.pdbx_description
1 polymer ?
#
loop_
_entity_poly.entity_id
_entity_poly.type
_entity_poly.pdbx_seq_one_letter_code
_entity_poly.pdbx_strand_id
1 'polypeptide(L)'
;GGIQGYFGGLVDLTFQRVIEIWSGMPVLYLLIILASIVEPNFWWLLGLMLLFSWMSLVGVVRAEFLRARNFDYVRAARALGVSNRVTMVRHVLPNAMVATLTFLPFILNGSITTLTSLDFLGFGLPPGSPSLGEILAQGKANLQAPWLGITGFAVLAVMLSLLIFIGEAVRDAFDPRKTVASSVPASLGIGNTISRQLEGRHGFAGVPRTLGGVGGHCGRVLAPLGPPHLN
;
A
#
# COMPACT_ATOMS: atom_id res chain seq x y z
N GLY A 1 7.69 -7.97 12.52
CA GLY A 1 7.22 -8.38 11.17
C GLY A 1 7.89 -9.64 10.68
N GLY A 2 8.98 -9.50 9.92
CA GLY A 2 9.57 -10.65 9.18
C GLY A 2 10.08 -11.79 10.06
N ILE A 3 10.71 -11.47 11.20
CA ILE A 3 11.16 -12.49 12.17
C ILE A 3 9.96 -13.24 12.76
N GLN A 4 8.93 -12.51 13.20
CA GLN A 4 7.70 -13.10 13.73
C GLN A 4 7.03 -14.03 12.73
N GLY A 5 6.88 -13.59 11.47
CA GLY A 5 6.23 -14.40 10.44
C GLY A 5 7.07 -15.59 9.97
N TYR A 6 8.40 -15.46 9.94
CA TYR A 6 9.28 -16.54 9.49
C TYR A 6 9.41 -17.68 10.50
N PHE A 7 9.59 -17.35 11.79
CA PHE A 7 9.76 -18.37 12.84
C PHE A 7 8.41 -18.84 13.39
N GLY A 8 7.47 -17.94 13.63
CA GLY A 8 6.16 -18.27 14.21
C GLY A 8 6.24 -18.71 15.68
N GLY A 9 5.12 -19.18 16.22
CA GLY A 9 5.05 -19.77 17.57
C GLY A 9 5.31 -18.77 18.70
N LEU A 10 6.17 -19.13 19.66
CA LEU A 10 6.46 -18.31 20.84
C LEU A 10 7.08 -16.95 20.49
N VAL A 11 7.98 -16.89 19.50
CA VAL A 11 8.58 -15.62 19.04
C VAL A 11 7.49 -14.68 18.55
N ASP A 12 6.53 -15.21 17.81
CA ASP A 12 5.42 -14.42 17.30
C ASP A 12 4.52 -13.89 18.42
N LEU A 13 4.13 -14.77 19.35
CA LEU A 13 3.31 -14.44 20.52
C LEU A 13 3.95 -13.34 21.39
N THR A 14 5.23 -13.47 21.74
CA THR A 14 5.90 -12.49 22.62
C THR A 14 5.96 -11.11 21.97
N PHE A 15 6.41 -11.01 20.72
CA PHE A 15 6.47 -9.73 20.02
C PHE A 15 5.08 -9.14 19.78
N GLN A 16 4.08 -9.98 19.52
CA GLN A 16 2.69 -9.53 19.38
C GLN A 16 2.20 -8.87 20.67
N ARG A 17 2.48 -9.44 21.85
CA ARG A 17 2.13 -8.81 23.14
C ARG A 17 2.84 -7.48 23.37
N VAL A 18 4.13 -7.38 23.01
CA VAL A 18 4.86 -6.12 23.11
C VAL A 18 4.21 -5.05 22.23
N ILE A 19 3.85 -5.39 20.99
CA ILE A 19 3.21 -4.44 20.07
C ILE A 19 1.82 -4.05 20.55
N GLU A 20 1.03 -4.98 21.10
CA GLU A 20 -0.28 -4.67 21.67
C GLU A 20 -0.18 -3.64 22.79
N ILE A 21 0.73 -3.85 23.75
CA ILE A 21 0.98 -2.89 24.83
C ILE A 21 1.47 -1.55 24.27
N TRP A 22 2.40 -1.58 23.32
CA TRP A 22 2.95 -0.37 22.72
C TRP A 22 1.89 0.45 21.95
N SER A 23 1.03 -0.24 21.20
CA SER A 23 -0.07 0.35 20.43
C SER A 23 -1.22 0.86 21.30
N GLY A 24 -1.29 0.45 22.57
CA GLY A 24 -2.26 0.96 23.53
C GLY A 24 -2.03 2.41 23.93
N MET A 25 -0.83 2.97 23.67
CA MET A 25 -0.51 4.36 23.95
C MET A 25 -1.02 5.28 22.82
N PRO A 26 -1.89 6.27 23.10
CA PRO A 26 -2.39 7.14 22.05
C PRO A 26 -1.35 8.20 21.66
N VAL A 27 -0.91 8.15 20.39
CA VAL A 27 0.19 8.96 19.84
C VAL A 27 -0.02 10.47 20.05
N LEU A 28 -1.26 10.95 19.85
CA LEU A 28 -1.59 12.37 20.00
C LEU A 28 -1.36 12.87 21.43
N TYR A 29 -1.71 12.08 22.46
CA TYR A 29 -1.44 12.47 23.84
C TYR A 29 0.06 12.54 24.13
N LEU A 30 0.84 11.60 23.60
CA LEU A 30 2.30 11.63 23.77
C LEU A 30 2.93 12.86 23.11
N LEU A 31 2.42 13.27 21.95
CA LEU A 31 2.86 14.48 21.28
C LEU A 31 2.52 15.74 22.10
N ILE A 32 1.32 15.83 22.68
CA ILE A 32 0.94 16.96 23.55
C ILE A 32 1.80 16.99 24.82
N ILE A 33 2.02 15.84 25.47
CA ILE A 33 2.86 15.75 26.67
C ILE A 33 4.30 16.14 26.35
N LEU A 34 4.83 15.74 25.19
CA LEU A 34 6.15 16.16 24.75
C LEU A 34 6.22 17.69 24.59
N ALA A 35 5.23 18.29 23.94
CA ALA A 35 5.16 19.73 23.69
C ALA A 35 5.03 20.58 24.96
N SER A 36 4.52 20.01 26.06
CA SER A 36 4.43 20.73 27.33
C SER A 36 5.74 20.75 28.13
N ILE A 37 6.69 19.84 27.81
CA ILE A 37 7.96 19.72 28.52
C ILE A 37 9.10 20.36 27.72
N VAL A 38 9.08 20.23 26.40
CA VAL A 38 10.14 20.69 25.49
C VAL A 38 9.50 21.39 24.29
N GLU A 39 10.13 22.45 23.79
CA GLU A 39 9.73 23.08 22.53
C GLU A 39 9.83 22.07 21.37
N PRO A 40 8.72 21.72 20.70
CA PRO A 40 8.74 20.73 19.64
C PRO A 40 9.59 21.19 18.47
N ASN A 41 10.48 20.33 18.01
CA ASN A 41 11.19 20.53 16.75
C ASN A 41 10.81 19.42 15.77
N PHE A 42 11.15 19.62 14.49
CA PHE A 42 10.89 18.65 13.44
C PHE A 42 11.37 17.24 13.80
N TRP A 43 12.54 17.11 14.43
CA TRP A 43 13.15 15.83 14.77
C TRP A 43 12.42 15.10 15.90
N TRP A 44 11.92 15.82 16.91
CA TRP A 44 11.11 15.25 17.97
C TRP A 44 9.80 14.69 17.43
N LEU A 45 9.11 15.50 16.62
CA LEU A 45 7.85 15.11 15.99
C LEU A 45 8.05 13.93 15.03
N LEU A 46 9.05 14.00 14.16
CA LEU A 46 9.40 12.92 13.23
C LEU A 46 9.79 11.64 13.98
N GLY A 47 10.65 11.73 14.99
CA GLY A 47 11.12 10.59 15.76
C GLY A 47 9.98 9.87 16.47
N LEU A 48 9.09 10.62 17.11
CA LEU A 48 7.91 10.06 17.77
C LEU A 48 6.96 9.44 16.74
N MET A 49 6.67 10.13 15.63
CA MET A 49 5.83 9.56 14.57
C MET A 49 6.42 8.26 14.02
N LEU A 50 7.72 8.21 13.71
CA LEU A 50 8.38 6.99 13.22
C LEU A 50 8.33 5.86 14.26
N LEU A 51 8.48 6.17 15.54
CA LEU A 51 8.45 5.21 16.65
C LEU A 51 7.08 4.55 16.84
N PHE A 52 6.00 5.14 16.31
CA PHE A 52 4.66 4.55 16.37
C PHE A 52 4.16 4.04 15.01
N SER A 53 4.48 4.71 13.91
CA SER A 53 3.97 4.37 12.57
C SER A 53 4.47 3.03 12.04
N TRP A 54 5.64 2.54 12.48
CA TRP A 54 6.16 1.24 12.03
C TRP A 54 5.28 0.05 12.44
N MET A 55 4.51 0.18 13.53
CA MET A 55 3.66 -0.90 14.04
C MET A 55 2.62 -1.37 13.01
N SER A 56 2.05 -0.44 12.25
CA SER A 56 1.07 -0.75 11.21
C SER A 56 1.65 -1.66 10.11
N LEU A 57 2.94 -1.53 9.82
CA LEU A 57 3.64 -2.38 8.85
C LEU A 57 3.97 -3.77 9.40
N VAL A 58 4.10 -3.93 10.72
CA VAL A 58 4.48 -5.21 11.33
C VAL A 58 3.51 -6.31 10.98
N GLY A 59 2.20 -6.05 11.10
CA GLY A 59 1.15 -7.02 10.81
C GLY A 59 1.15 -7.47 9.36
N VAL A 60 1.30 -6.52 8.43
CA VAL A 60 1.38 -6.78 6.99
C VAL A 60 2.58 -7.67 6.66
N VAL A 61 3.77 -7.28 7.10
CA VAL A 61 5.00 -8.05 6.86
C VAL A 61 4.92 -9.42 7.52
N ARG A 62 4.35 -9.53 8.72
CA ARG A 62 4.17 -10.81 9.42
C ARG A 62 3.29 -11.75 8.60
N ALA A 63 2.13 -11.29 8.11
CA ALA A 63 1.20 -12.09 7.32
C ALA A 63 1.86 -12.58 6.01
N GLU A 64 2.57 -11.70 5.31
CA GLU A 64 3.29 -12.07 4.08
C GLU A 64 4.40 -13.09 4.34
N PHE A 65 5.17 -12.95 5.42
CA PHE A 65 6.20 -13.94 5.78
C PHE A 65 5.61 -15.29 6.17
N LEU A 66 4.47 -15.33 6.88
CA LEU A 66 3.75 -16.58 7.21
C LEU A 66 3.21 -17.28 5.97
N ARG A 67 2.72 -16.51 4.99
CA ARG A 67 2.29 -17.04 3.70
C ARG A 67 3.47 -17.54 2.88
N ALA A 68 4.49 -16.72 2.73
CA ALA A 68 5.60 -16.97 1.82
C ALA A 68 6.50 -18.13 2.24
N ARG A 69 6.64 -18.41 3.55
CA ARG A 69 7.39 -19.59 4.02
C ARG A 69 6.76 -20.93 3.60
N ASN A 70 5.51 -20.93 3.15
CA ASN A 70 4.80 -22.11 2.66
C ASN A 70 4.90 -22.32 1.15
N PHE A 71 5.54 -21.41 0.40
CA PHE A 71 5.72 -21.57 -1.03
C PHE A 71 6.74 -22.67 -1.38
N ASP A 72 6.50 -23.36 -2.48
CA ASP A 72 7.30 -24.51 -2.91
C ASP A 72 8.75 -24.14 -3.19
N TYR A 73 9.02 -22.97 -3.78
CA TYR A 73 10.38 -22.49 -4.02
C TYR A 73 11.15 -22.21 -2.72
N VAL A 74 10.46 -21.77 -1.66
CA VAL A 74 11.08 -21.55 -0.34
C VAL A 74 11.36 -22.88 0.35
N ARG A 75 10.45 -23.85 0.24
CA ARG A 75 10.63 -25.21 0.77
C ARG A 75 11.78 -25.94 0.06
N ALA A 76 11.85 -25.84 -1.26
CA ALA A 76 12.94 -26.39 -2.06
C ALA A 76 14.30 -25.77 -1.69
N ALA A 77 14.37 -24.43 -1.58
CA ALA A 77 15.60 -23.75 -1.16
C ALA A 77 16.07 -24.21 0.24
N ARG A 78 15.14 -24.45 1.17
CA ARG A 78 15.48 -24.99 2.49
C ARG A 78 15.94 -26.45 2.43
N ALA A 79 15.32 -27.28 1.59
CA ALA A 79 15.74 -28.67 1.39
C ALA A 79 17.17 -28.76 0.81
N LEU A 80 17.57 -27.76 0.03
CA LEU A 80 18.94 -27.59 -0.48
C LEU A 80 19.92 -27.01 0.57
N GLY A 81 19.51 -26.82 1.82
CA GLY A 81 20.38 -26.37 2.91
C GLY A 81 20.66 -24.86 2.93
N VAL A 82 19.92 -24.04 2.17
CA VAL A 82 20.11 -22.57 2.18
C VAL A 82 19.79 -22.00 3.56
N SER A 83 20.70 -21.16 4.06
CA SER A 83 20.55 -20.55 5.39
C SER A 83 19.27 -19.71 5.52
N ASN A 84 18.66 -19.72 6.71
CA ASN A 84 17.42 -18.99 6.99
C ASN A 84 17.53 -17.50 6.67
N ARG A 85 18.68 -16.86 6.94
CA ARG A 85 18.89 -15.43 6.65
C ARG A 85 18.83 -15.16 5.14
N VAL A 86 19.48 -15.99 4.33
CA VAL A 86 19.48 -15.86 2.87
C VAL A 86 18.07 -16.12 2.32
N THR A 87 17.38 -17.13 2.82
CA THR A 87 15.98 -17.40 2.45
C THR A 87 15.08 -16.22 2.77
N MET A 88 15.20 -15.65 3.97
CA MET A 88 14.40 -14.50 4.38
C MET A 88 14.66 -13.26 3.52
N VAL A 89 15.92 -12.85 3.36
CA VAL A 89 16.25 -11.57 2.69
C VAL A 89 16.10 -11.66 1.17
N ARG A 90 16.45 -12.78 0.56
CA ARG A 90 16.50 -12.90 -0.91
C ARG A 90 15.25 -13.50 -1.53
N HIS A 91 14.51 -14.35 -0.80
CA HIS A 91 13.37 -15.08 -1.36
C HIS A 91 12.03 -14.61 -0.77
N VAL A 92 11.98 -14.33 0.53
CA VAL A 92 10.71 -13.99 1.21
C VAL A 92 10.47 -12.47 1.27
N LEU A 93 11.49 -11.68 1.63
CA LEU A 93 11.39 -10.25 1.81
C LEU A 93 10.93 -9.51 0.54
N PRO A 94 11.43 -9.80 -0.67
CA PRO A 94 10.96 -9.11 -1.88
C PRO A 94 9.46 -9.30 -2.13
N ASN A 95 8.90 -10.48 -1.83
CA ASN A 95 7.46 -10.72 -1.94
C ASN A 95 6.67 -9.88 -0.91
N ALA A 96 7.18 -9.77 0.32
CA ALA A 96 6.54 -8.98 1.38
C ALA A 96 6.65 -7.46 1.14
N MET A 97 7.67 -6.99 0.42
CA MET A 97 7.86 -5.57 0.11
C MET A 97 6.71 -5.03 -0.75
N VAL A 98 6.17 -5.81 -1.68
CA VAL A 98 5.04 -5.40 -2.54
C VAL A 98 3.81 -5.03 -1.69
N ALA A 99 3.48 -5.88 -0.70
CA ALA A 99 2.39 -5.59 0.23
C ALA A 99 2.71 -4.40 1.15
N THR A 100 3.95 -4.31 1.64
CA THR A 100 4.39 -3.20 2.52
C THR A 100 4.28 -1.85 1.82
N LEU A 101 4.74 -1.76 0.57
CA LEU A 101 4.66 -0.56 -0.27
C LEU A 101 3.22 -0.16 -0.59
N THR A 102 2.28 -1.10 -0.55
CA THR A 102 0.85 -0.80 -0.74
C THR A 102 0.28 0.01 0.42
N PHE A 103 0.70 -0.27 1.66
CA PHE A 103 0.17 0.40 2.85
C PHE A 103 0.94 1.67 3.23
N LEU A 104 2.19 1.80 2.78
CA LEU A 104 3.05 2.93 3.11
C LEU A 104 2.41 4.31 2.84
N PRO A 105 1.71 4.56 1.71
CA PRO A 105 1.14 5.88 1.43
C PRO A 105 0.04 6.27 2.43
N PHE A 106 -0.75 5.28 2.87
CA PHE A 106 -1.81 5.50 3.87
C PHE A 106 -1.24 5.83 5.24
N ILE A 107 -0.16 5.14 5.65
CA ILE A 107 0.52 5.40 6.93
C ILE A 107 1.14 6.80 6.93
N LEU A 108 1.78 7.19 5.82
CA LEU A 108 2.36 8.53 5.68
C LEU A 108 1.27 9.61 5.66
N ASN A 109 0.16 9.40 4.96
CA ASN A 109 -0.97 10.33 4.96
C ASN A 109 -1.57 10.51 6.36
N GLY A 110 -1.84 9.40 7.08
CA GLY A 110 -2.29 9.45 8.47
C GLY A 110 -1.29 10.17 9.38
N SER A 111 0.00 10.00 9.12
CA SER A 111 1.05 10.66 9.88
C SER A 111 1.05 12.18 9.68
N ILE A 112 0.97 12.63 8.42
CA ILE A 112 0.87 14.05 8.07
C ILE A 112 -0.39 14.67 8.66
N THR A 113 -1.52 13.99 8.56
CA THR A 113 -2.80 14.46 9.11
C THR A 113 -2.72 14.62 10.63
N THR A 114 -2.08 13.67 11.32
CA THR A 114 -1.86 13.74 12.77
C THR A 114 -0.99 14.95 13.15
N LEU A 115 0.14 15.14 12.46
CA LEU A 115 1.04 16.29 12.71
C LEU A 115 0.35 17.63 12.41
N THR A 116 -0.36 17.72 11.29
CA THR A 116 -1.14 18.91 10.91
C THR A 116 -2.21 19.23 11.96
N SER A 117 -2.85 18.21 12.52
CA SER A 117 -3.85 18.39 13.57
C SER A 117 -3.23 18.88 14.87
N LEU A 118 -2.04 18.37 15.23
CA LEU A 118 -1.29 18.82 16.40
C LEU A 118 -0.82 20.28 16.23
N ASP A 119 -0.29 20.62 15.06
CA ASP A 119 0.10 21.99 14.68
C ASP A 119 -1.11 22.95 14.79
N PHE A 120 -2.27 22.55 14.25
CA PHE A 120 -3.51 23.34 14.34
C PHE A 120 -3.99 23.55 15.78
N LEU A 121 -3.72 22.60 16.69
CA LEU A 121 -4.03 22.71 18.11
C LEU A 121 -3.01 23.58 18.88
N GLY A 122 -1.90 23.98 18.25
CA GLY A 122 -0.84 24.78 18.87
C GLY A 122 0.17 23.98 19.70
N PHE A 123 0.16 22.64 19.61
CA PHE A 123 1.12 21.75 20.29
C PHE A 123 2.19 21.19 19.34
N GLY A 124 2.20 21.65 18.10
CA GLY A 124 3.14 21.22 17.09
C GLY A 124 4.37 22.13 17.02
N LEU A 125 4.82 22.45 15.81
CA LEU A 125 5.98 23.32 15.62
C LEU A 125 5.76 24.72 16.21
N PRO A 126 6.82 25.42 16.66
CA PRO A 126 6.71 26.73 17.29
C PRO A 126 6.10 27.78 16.34
N PRO A 127 5.41 28.80 16.88
CA PRO A 127 4.81 29.86 16.08
C PRO A 127 5.84 30.56 15.17
N GLY A 128 5.45 30.86 13.94
CA GLY A 128 6.33 31.45 12.92
C GLY A 128 7.08 30.42 12.07
N SER A 129 7.00 29.13 12.41
CA SER A 129 7.43 28.06 11.51
C SER A 129 6.41 27.83 10.37
N PRO A 130 6.87 27.55 9.14
CA PRO A 130 5.97 27.25 8.03
C PRO A 130 5.43 25.82 8.19
N SER A 131 4.31 25.67 8.91
CA SER A 131 3.62 24.38 9.09
C SER A 131 2.24 24.38 8.41
N LEU A 132 1.76 23.19 8.05
CA LEU A 132 0.46 23.05 7.39
C LEU A 132 -0.70 23.36 8.34
N GLY A 133 -0.60 22.94 9.60
CA GLY A 133 -1.63 23.20 10.60
C GLY A 133 -1.73 24.68 10.99
N GLU A 134 -0.60 25.40 10.97
CA GLU A 134 -0.57 26.84 11.24
C GLU A 134 -1.34 27.63 10.17
N ILE A 135 -1.22 27.27 8.89
CA ILE A 135 -2.01 27.92 7.81
C ILE A 135 -3.51 27.71 8.04
N LEU A 136 -3.91 26.50 8.49
CA LEU A 136 -5.31 26.22 8.82
C LEU A 136 -5.76 27.02 10.05
N ALA A 137 -4.91 27.17 11.06
CA ALA A 137 -5.19 27.95 12.26
C ALA A 137 -5.38 29.44 11.92
N GLN A 138 -4.53 29.98 11.04
CA GLN A 138 -4.66 31.34 10.52
C GLN A 138 -5.94 31.55 9.70
N GLY A 139 -6.32 30.58 8.87
CA GLY A 139 -7.58 30.60 8.14
C GLY A 139 -8.81 30.60 9.07
N LYS A 140 -8.77 29.84 10.17
CA LYS A 140 -9.80 29.85 11.21
C LYS A 140 -9.86 31.18 11.97
N ALA A 141 -8.71 31.77 12.29
CA ALA A 141 -8.62 33.04 13.02
C ALA A 141 -9.04 34.26 12.19
N ASN A 142 -8.89 34.20 10.86
CA ASN A 142 -9.16 35.30 9.95
C ASN A 142 -10.32 34.99 8.99
N LEU A 143 -11.54 34.91 9.52
CA LEU A 143 -12.75 34.62 8.73
C LEU A 143 -13.04 35.66 7.64
N GLN A 144 -12.56 36.89 7.82
CA GLN A 144 -12.58 37.97 6.84
C GLN A 144 -11.67 37.72 5.63
N ALA A 145 -10.74 36.76 5.73
CA ALA A 145 -9.77 36.40 4.71
C ALA A 145 -9.94 34.92 4.28
N PRO A 146 -11.06 34.57 3.63
CA PRO A 146 -11.41 33.18 3.32
C PRO A 146 -10.39 32.47 2.42
N TRP A 147 -9.59 33.22 1.66
CA TRP A 147 -8.50 32.67 0.85
C TRP A 147 -7.45 31.92 1.69
N LEU A 148 -7.24 32.27 2.96
CA LEU A 148 -6.31 31.54 3.84
C LEU A 148 -6.81 30.13 4.14
N GLY A 149 -8.10 29.97 4.44
CA GLY A 149 -8.70 28.65 4.64
C GLY A 149 -8.71 27.81 3.36
N ILE A 150 -9.06 28.44 2.22
CA ILE A 150 -9.10 27.75 0.92
C ILE A 150 -7.71 27.30 0.48
N THR A 151 -6.68 28.13 0.66
CA THR A 151 -5.30 27.77 0.32
C THR A 151 -4.79 26.64 1.21
N GLY A 152 -5.02 26.69 2.52
CA GLY A 152 -4.68 25.58 3.43
C GLY A 152 -5.35 24.27 3.03
N PHE A 153 -6.65 24.32 2.72
CA PHE A 153 -7.39 23.16 2.22
C PHE A 153 -6.84 22.64 0.89
N ALA A 154 -6.61 23.51 -0.09
CA ALA A 154 -6.11 23.13 -1.42
C ALA A 154 -4.71 22.50 -1.33
N VAL A 155 -3.81 23.08 -0.53
CA VAL A 155 -2.45 22.55 -0.32
C VAL A 155 -2.51 21.16 0.31
N LEU A 156 -3.29 20.97 1.38
CA LEU A 156 -3.45 19.66 2.01
C LEU A 156 -4.07 18.64 1.04
N ALA A 157 -5.16 19.01 0.35
CA ALA A 157 -5.85 18.12 -0.57
C ALA A 157 -4.92 17.66 -1.72
N VAL A 158 -4.20 18.59 -2.34
CA VAL A 158 -3.25 18.29 -3.42
C VAL A 158 -2.08 17.47 -2.89
N MET A 159 -1.46 17.86 -1.77
CA MET A 159 -0.29 17.17 -1.22
C MET A 159 -0.61 15.72 -0.83
N LEU A 160 -1.72 15.50 -0.11
CA LEU A 160 -2.13 14.17 0.31
C LEU A 160 -2.52 13.28 -0.89
N SER A 161 -3.16 13.87 -1.91
CA SER A 161 -3.49 13.16 -3.15
C SER A 161 -2.23 12.78 -3.93
N LEU A 162 -1.30 13.71 -4.12
CA LEU A 162 -0.01 13.47 -4.78
C LEU A 162 0.78 12.39 -4.06
N LEU A 163 0.80 12.41 -2.73
CA LEU A 163 1.49 11.38 -1.93
C LEU A 163 0.92 9.99 -2.20
N ILE A 164 -0.41 9.85 -2.28
CA ILE A 164 -1.05 8.57 -2.59
C ILE A 164 -0.69 8.13 -4.02
N PHE A 165 -0.81 9.01 -5.01
CA PHE A 165 -0.48 8.67 -6.40
C PHE A 165 0.99 8.28 -6.58
N ILE A 166 1.92 9.00 -5.93
CA ILE A 166 3.34 8.63 -5.91
C ILE A 166 3.51 7.26 -5.26
N GLY A 167 2.79 7.00 -4.18
CA GLY A 167 2.74 5.72 -3.52
C GLY A 167 2.31 4.56 -4.42
N GLU A 168 1.25 4.75 -5.18
CA GLU A 168 0.77 3.77 -6.18
C GLU A 168 1.78 3.58 -7.30
N ALA A 169 2.39 4.65 -7.81
CA ALA A 169 3.43 4.57 -8.83
C ALA A 169 4.68 3.81 -8.34
N VAL A 170 5.10 4.05 -7.09
CA VAL A 170 6.19 3.30 -6.46
C VAL A 170 5.81 1.83 -6.30
N ARG A 171 4.63 1.53 -5.76
CA ARG A 171 4.13 0.16 -5.65
C ARG A 171 4.15 -0.54 -7.01
N ASP A 172 3.70 0.14 -8.06
CA ASP A 172 3.65 -0.37 -9.42
C ASP A 172 5.03 -0.67 -10.00
N ALA A 173 6.03 0.17 -9.71
CA ALA A 173 7.41 -0.06 -10.12
C ALA A 173 8.03 -1.30 -9.44
N PHE A 174 7.57 -1.62 -8.23
CA PHE A 174 8.02 -2.79 -7.47
C PHE A 174 7.19 -4.06 -7.74
N ASP A 175 6.13 -4.02 -8.57
CA ASP A 175 5.38 -5.21 -8.97
C ASP A 175 6.07 -5.96 -10.13
N PRO A 176 6.65 -7.15 -9.90
CA PRO A 176 7.38 -7.90 -10.91
C PRO A 176 6.50 -8.48 -12.03
N ARG A 177 5.15 -8.45 -11.91
CA ARG A 177 4.27 -8.97 -12.97
C ARG A 177 4.28 -8.10 -14.22
N LYS A 178 4.61 -6.81 -14.10
CA LYS A 178 4.60 -5.86 -15.22
C LYS A 178 5.83 -5.98 -16.13
N THR A 179 6.98 -6.38 -15.62
CA THR A 179 8.22 -6.57 -16.40
C THR A 179 8.19 -7.80 -17.30
N VAL A 180 7.44 -8.85 -16.93
CA VAL A 180 7.33 -10.06 -17.75
C VAL A 180 6.46 -9.81 -19.00
N ALA A 181 5.35 -9.07 -18.87
CA ALA A 181 4.47 -8.75 -20.00
C ALA A 181 5.17 -7.91 -21.11
N SER A 182 6.07 -7.00 -20.75
CA SER A 182 6.83 -6.18 -21.70
C SER A 182 7.90 -6.96 -22.48
N SER A 183 8.28 -8.16 -22.02
CA SER A 183 9.32 -8.99 -22.64
C SER A 183 8.78 -9.90 -23.76
N VAL A 184 7.47 -9.96 -23.95
CA VAL A 184 6.83 -10.76 -25.00
C VAL A 184 6.47 -9.83 -26.18
N PRO A 185 7.16 -9.94 -27.34
CA PRO A 185 6.81 -9.18 -28.53
C PRO A 185 5.33 -9.40 -28.89
N ALA A 186 4.57 -8.32 -29.04
CA ALA A 186 3.20 -8.36 -29.56
C ALA A 186 3.12 -8.99 -30.97
N SER A 187 4.25 -9.02 -31.69
CA SER A 187 4.41 -9.67 -33.00
C SER A 187 4.34 -11.20 -32.97
N LEU A 188 4.46 -11.84 -31.81
CA LEU A 188 4.43 -13.31 -31.74
C LEU A 188 3.01 -13.89 -31.81
N GLY A 189 1.93 -13.11 -31.61
CA GLY A 189 0.55 -13.64 -31.72
C GLY A 189 0.19 -14.77 -30.73
N ILE A 190 1.11 -15.14 -29.82
CA ILE A 190 0.98 -16.27 -28.89
C ILE A 190 -0.01 -15.98 -27.73
N GLY A 191 -0.42 -14.73 -27.55
CA GLY A 191 -1.38 -14.34 -26.50
C GLY A 191 -2.73 -15.07 -26.58
N ASN A 192 -3.17 -15.43 -27.79
CA ASN A 192 -4.39 -16.23 -28.01
C ASN A 192 -4.15 -17.75 -27.91
N THR A 193 -2.90 -18.20 -28.03
CA THR A 193 -2.56 -19.63 -28.04
C THR A 193 -2.37 -20.17 -26.61
N ILE A 194 -1.82 -19.36 -25.70
CA ILE A 194 -1.68 -19.72 -24.28
C ILE A 194 -3.04 -19.74 -23.58
N SER A 195 -3.92 -18.78 -23.90
CA SER A 195 -5.28 -18.76 -23.36
C SER A 195 -6.07 -20.01 -23.79
N ARG A 196 -6.00 -20.42 -25.06
CA ARG A 196 -6.60 -21.70 -25.54
C ARG A 196 -5.99 -22.96 -24.92
N GLN A 197 -4.69 -23.00 -24.65
CA GLN A 197 -4.04 -24.16 -24.02
C GLN A 197 -4.39 -24.31 -22.53
N LEU A 198 -4.59 -23.21 -21.81
CA LEU A 198 -5.03 -23.24 -20.41
C LEU A 198 -6.52 -23.59 -20.30
N GLU A 199 -7.36 -23.14 -21.25
CA GLU A 199 -8.79 -23.48 -21.28
C GLU A 199 -9.03 -24.98 -21.57
N GLY A 200 -8.21 -25.59 -22.43
CA GLY A 200 -8.27 -27.02 -22.72
C GLY A 200 -7.82 -27.94 -21.57
N ARG A 201 -7.05 -27.43 -20.59
CA ARG A 201 -6.57 -28.22 -19.44
C ARG A 201 -7.42 -28.10 -18.18
N HIS A 202 -8.28 -27.08 -18.08
CA HIS A 202 -9.05 -26.79 -16.86
C HIS A 202 -10.57 -26.66 -17.02
N GLY A 203 -11.15 -26.99 -18.19
CA GLY A 203 -12.60 -27.23 -18.30
C GLY A 203 -13.51 -26.05 -17.94
N PHE A 204 -13.00 -24.82 -17.88
CA PHE A 204 -13.82 -23.62 -17.68
C PHE A 204 -14.27 -23.11 -19.04
N ALA A 205 -15.39 -23.63 -19.53
CA ALA A 205 -16.08 -23.05 -20.68
C ALA A 205 -16.84 -21.79 -20.25
N GLY A 206 -16.50 -20.65 -20.87
CA GLY A 206 -17.47 -19.57 -21.08
C GLY A 206 -17.52 -18.45 -20.05
N VAL A 207 -16.44 -17.68 -19.88
CA VAL A 207 -16.57 -16.30 -19.39
C VAL A 207 -16.53 -15.36 -20.59
N PRO A 208 -17.67 -14.77 -21.02
CA PRO A 208 -17.65 -13.81 -22.11
C PRO A 208 -16.88 -12.56 -21.69
N ARG A 209 -15.81 -12.26 -22.44
CA ARG A 209 -15.06 -11.01 -22.34
C ARG A 209 -15.92 -9.88 -22.91
N THR A 210 -16.67 -9.20 -22.05
CA THR A 210 -17.20 -7.87 -22.39
C THR A 210 -16.33 -6.78 -21.77
N LEU A 211 -16.08 -5.76 -22.60
CA LEU A 211 -15.49 -4.45 -22.36
C LEU A 211 -13.99 -4.25 -22.60
N GLY A 212 -13.73 -3.43 -23.62
CA GLY A 212 -12.50 -2.65 -23.77
C GLY A 212 -12.00 -2.48 -25.21
N GLY A 213 -12.86 -2.09 -26.15
CA GLY A 213 -12.46 -1.82 -27.53
C GLY A 213 -13.37 -0.80 -28.20
N VAL A 214 -12.95 0.46 -28.18
CA VAL A 214 -13.59 1.61 -28.84
C VAL A 214 -13.41 1.52 -30.35
N GLY A 215 -14.52 1.69 -31.10
CA GLY A 215 -14.53 2.32 -32.42
C GLY A 215 -14.24 1.46 -33.65
N GLY A 216 -15.26 1.26 -34.50
CA GLY A 216 -15.06 0.81 -35.88
C GLY A 216 -16.29 0.17 -36.52
N HIS A 217 -17.12 0.99 -37.16
CA HIS A 217 -18.19 0.58 -38.08
C HIS A 217 -17.75 -0.48 -39.10
N CYS A 218 -18.50 -1.58 -39.23
CA CYS A 218 -19.04 -2.04 -40.52
C CYS A 218 -20.09 -3.13 -40.30
N GLY A 219 -21.26 -2.99 -40.92
CA GLY A 219 -22.40 -3.89 -40.76
C GLY A 219 -22.33 -5.18 -41.60
N ARG A 220 -23.48 -5.90 -41.59
CA ARG A 220 -23.84 -7.13 -42.34
C ARG A 220 -23.17 -8.41 -41.79
N VAL A 221 -23.84 -9.52 -41.52
CA VAL A 221 -25.03 -10.13 -42.13
C VAL A 221 -25.75 -10.98 -41.06
N LEU A 222 -27.07 -10.82 -40.94
CA LEU A 222 -27.94 -11.68 -40.14
C LEU A 222 -28.53 -12.76 -41.06
N ALA A 223 -28.12 -14.00 -40.85
CA ALA A 223 -28.76 -15.26 -41.28
C ALA A 223 -27.92 -16.40 -40.65
N PRO A 224 -28.48 -17.56 -40.22
CA PRO A 224 -29.46 -18.30 -41.01
C PRO A 224 -30.56 -19.08 -40.26
N LEU A 225 -31.61 -19.37 -41.04
CA LEU A 225 -32.33 -20.65 -41.21
C LEU A 225 -33.03 -21.33 -40.00
N GLY A 226 -34.30 -21.66 -40.25
CA GLY A 226 -35.26 -22.28 -39.33
C GLY A 226 -35.03 -23.77 -39.01
N PRO A 227 -36.01 -24.38 -38.31
CA PRO A 227 -35.83 -25.56 -37.46
C PRO A 227 -35.84 -26.87 -38.26
N PRO A 228 -35.46 -28.01 -37.65
CA PRO A 228 -36.53 -28.99 -37.42
C PRO A 228 -36.34 -29.96 -36.21
N HIS A 229 -37.48 -30.59 -35.87
CA HIS A 229 -37.70 -31.86 -35.15
C HIS A 229 -37.55 -31.94 -33.63
N LEU A 230 -38.72 -31.86 -32.98
CA LEU A 230 -39.06 -32.51 -31.71
C LEU A 230 -39.35 -33.99 -31.96
N ASN A 231 -38.83 -34.85 -31.07
CA ASN A 231 -39.54 -36.03 -30.56
C ASN A 231 -39.97 -35.69 -29.14
#